data_AF-A0A0J8GTS3-F1
#
_entry.id   AF-A0A0J8GTS3-F1
#
_cell.length_a   1.000
_cell.length_b   1.000
_cell.length_c   1.000
_cell.angle_alpha   90.00
_cell.angle_beta   90.00
_cell.angle_gamma   90.00
#
_symmetry.space_group_name_H-M   'P 1'
#
loop_
_entity.id
_entity.type
_entity.pdbx_description
1 polymer ?
#
loop_
_entity_poly.entity_id
_entity_poly.type
_entity_poly.pdbx_seq_one_letter_code
_entity_poly.pdbx_strand_id
1 'polypeptide(L)'
;MAKPRSSLISLSDTPYYHCISRCVRCGYDKTTKKSFEHRKVWLVERIQKLAAIFIIDVAAFAVMSNHYRLVLRINTGAADALSPDEVLSRWQCSALAAMVIYV
;
A
#
# COMPACT_ATOMS: atom_id res chain seq x y z
N MET A 1 -21.46 13.15 1.10
CA MET A 1 -21.47 12.23 2.26
C MET A 1 -20.30 11.27 2.11
N ALA A 2 -19.59 10.92 3.19
CA ALA A 2 -18.49 9.95 3.12
C ALA A 2 -19.07 8.54 2.90
N LYS A 3 -18.46 7.75 2.01
CA LYS A 3 -18.84 6.34 1.77
C LYS A 3 -17.92 5.41 2.58
N PRO A 4 -18.41 4.24 3.04
CA PRO A 4 -17.55 3.22 3.64
C PRO A 4 -16.52 2.74 2.62
N ARG A 5 -15.28 2.48 3.06
CA ARG A 5 -14.19 2.09 2.16
C ARG A 5 -14.46 0.76 1.44
N SER A 6 -15.17 -0.16 2.08
CA SER A 6 -15.61 -1.41 1.48
C SER A 6 -16.47 -1.19 0.23
N SER A 7 -17.24 -0.09 0.16
CA SER A 7 -18.04 0.26 -1.03
C SER A 7 -17.24 0.87 -2.20
N LEU A 8 -15.94 1.11 -2.01
CA LEU A 8 -15.04 1.62 -3.05
C LEU A 8 -14.40 0.49 -3.87
N ILE A 9 -14.56 -0.77 -3.42
CA ILE A 9 -13.93 -1.95 -4.00
C ILE A 9 -15.02 -2.85 -4.56
N SER A 10 -14.88 -3.25 -5.83
CA SER A 10 -15.79 -4.14 -6.55
C SER A 10 -14.96 -5.16 -7.33
N LEU A 11 -14.80 -6.35 -6.75
CA LEU A 11 -14.01 -7.43 -7.35
C LEU A 11 -14.68 -8.03 -8.60
N SER A 12 -16.00 -7.86 -8.75
CA SER A 12 -16.73 -8.24 -9.96
C SER A 12 -16.38 -7.36 -11.15
N ASP A 13 -16.06 -6.09 -10.90
CA ASP A 13 -15.77 -5.12 -11.97
C ASP A 13 -14.30 -5.15 -12.36
N THR A 14 -13.40 -5.17 -11.37
CA THR A 14 -11.96 -5.24 -11.60
C THR A 14 -11.20 -5.69 -10.36
N PRO A 15 -10.16 -6.54 -10.51
CA PRO A 15 -9.22 -6.81 -9.43
C PRO A 15 -8.14 -5.72 -9.31
N TYR A 16 -8.05 -4.79 -10.27
CA TYR A 16 -7.01 -3.75 -10.33
C TYR A 16 -7.50 -2.40 -9.82
N TYR A 17 -6.68 -1.76 -8.97
CA TYR A 17 -6.98 -0.46 -8.36
C TYR A 17 -5.77 0.47 -8.43
N HIS A 18 -6.03 1.72 -8.81
CA HIS A 18 -5.02 2.78 -8.82
C HIS A 18 -5.13 3.61 -7.54
N CYS A 19 -4.14 3.47 -6.66
CA CYS A 19 -4.05 4.19 -5.40
C CYS A 19 -3.04 5.34 -5.52
N ILE A 20 -3.41 6.52 -5.02
CA ILE A 20 -2.56 7.70 -5.00
C ILE A 20 -2.56 8.26 -3.59
N SER A 21 -1.38 8.59 -3.06
CA SER A 21 -1.27 9.27 -1.78
C SER A 21 -0.14 10.30 -1.80
N ARG A 22 -0.33 11.37 -1.03
CA ARG A 22 0.64 12.45 -0.91
C ARG A 22 1.74 12.07 0.05
N CYS A 23 2.96 12.44 -0.32
CA CYS A 23 4.13 12.27 0.51
C CYS A 23 4.59 13.62 1.03
N VAL A 24 4.63 13.75 2.36
CA VAL A 24 5.21 14.93 3.02
C VAL A 24 6.70 14.66 3.24
N ARG A 25 7.56 15.59 2.82
CA ARG A 25 9.03 15.48 2.94
C ARG A 25 9.60 14.20 2.28
N CYS A 26 9.30 13.98 0.99
CA CYS A 26 9.93 12.93 0.15
C CYS A 26 10.75 13.50 -1.03
N GLY A 27 10.98 14.82 -1.02
CA GLY A 27 11.70 15.54 -2.05
C GLY A 27 12.68 16.56 -1.46
N TYR A 28 13.18 17.43 -2.31
CA TYR A 28 13.99 18.57 -1.89
C TYR A 28 13.11 19.70 -1.33
N ASP A 29 13.36 20.09 -0.09
CA ASP A 29 12.74 21.25 0.54
C ASP A 29 13.56 22.51 0.24
N LYS A 30 12.98 23.42 -0.56
CA LYS A 30 13.63 24.66 -0.99
C LYS A 30 13.82 25.65 0.16
N THR A 31 12.97 25.61 1.18
CA THR A 31 12.99 26.53 2.33
C THR A 31 14.08 26.13 3.29
N THR A 32 14.17 24.84 3.63
CA THR A 32 15.20 24.33 4.56
C THR A 32 16.48 23.88 3.87
N LYS A 33 16.51 23.86 2.53
CA LYS A 33 17.60 23.36 1.68
C LYS A 33 17.97 21.88 1.93
N LYS A 34 17.05 21.09 2.51
CA LYS A 34 17.28 19.68 2.84
C LYS A 34 16.65 18.76 1.79
N SER A 35 17.39 17.73 1.38
CA SER A 35 16.86 16.65 0.55
C SER A 35 16.34 15.49 1.40
N PHE A 36 15.11 15.06 1.13
CA PHE A 36 14.51 13.87 1.74
C PHE A 36 14.32 12.72 0.74
N GLU A 37 14.97 12.78 -0.43
CA GLU A 37 14.79 11.77 -1.48
C GLU A 37 15.28 10.38 -1.08
N HIS A 38 16.21 10.28 -0.12
CA HIS A 38 16.64 9.00 0.47
C HIS A 38 15.46 8.17 1.03
N ARG A 39 14.37 8.82 1.44
CA ARG A 39 13.17 8.15 1.97
C ARG A 39 12.36 7.41 0.91
N LYS A 40 12.60 7.69 -0.38
CA LYS A 40 11.92 6.98 -1.47
C LYS A 40 12.22 5.48 -1.42
N VAL A 41 13.45 5.11 -1.05
CA VAL A 41 13.86 3.70 -0.89
C VAL A 41 13.02 3.03 0.20
N TRP A 42 12.92 3.65 1.37
CA TRP A 42 12.10 3.13 2.48
C TRP A 42 10.62 3.00 2.12
N LEU A 43 10.10 3.92 1.31
CA LEU A 43 8.73 3.84 0.83
C LEU A 43 8.53 2.62 -0.07
N VAL A 44 9.44 2.38 -1.01
CA VAL A 44 9.39 1.21 -1.91
C VAL A 44 9.50 -0.09 -1.12
N GLU A 45 10.46 -0.19 -0.20
CA GLU A 45 10.62 -1.35 0.68
C GLU A 45 9.36 -1.60 1.52
N ARG A 46 8.74 -0.52 2.04
CA ARG A 46 7.50 -0.63 2.80
C ARG A 46 6.34 -1.10 1.93
N ILE A 47 6.21 -0.59 0.70
CA ILE A 47 5.19 -1.04 -0.27
C ILE A 47 5.36 -2.54 -0.53
N GLN A 48 6.57 -3.00 -0.82
CA GLN A 48 6.86 -4.41 -1.08
C GLN A 48 6.53 -5.30 0.13
N LYS A 49 6.95 -4.89 1.33
CA LYS A 49 6.65 -5.62 2.57
C LYS A 49 5.14 -5.73 2.81
N LEU A 50 4.41 -4.63 2.63
CA LEU A 50 2.96 -4.61 2.85
C LEU A 50 2.20 -5.43 1.81
N ALA A 51 2.61 -5.35 0.54
CA ALA A 51 2.07 -6.17 -0.54
C ALA A 51 2.21 -7.68 -0.23
N ALA A 52 3.37 -8.10 0.25
CA ALA A 52 3.60 -9.49 0.66
C ALA A 52 2.74 -9.92 1.86
N ILE A 53 2.59 -9.05 2.88
CA ILE A 53 1.79 -9.33 4.07
C ILE A 53 0.29 -9.46 3.72
N PHE A 54 -0.21 -8.57 2.88
CA PHE A 54 -1.64 -8.48 2.56
C PHE A 54 -2.07 -9.26 1.32
N ILE A 55 -1.16 -10.00 0.68
CA ILE A 55 -1.45 -10.77 -0.54
C ILE A 55 -2.04 -9.86 -1.64
N ILE A 56 -1.41 -8.70 -1.82
CA ILE A 56 -1.75 -7.73 -2.86
C ILE A 56 -0.58 -7.68 -3.83
N ASP A 57 -0.84 -7.84 -5.13
CA ASP A 57 0.21 -7.70 -6.12
C ASP A 57 0.39 -6.23 -6.49
N VAL A 58 1.64 -5.79 -6.66
CA VAL A 58 1.96 -4.46 -7.19
C VAL A 58 2.22 -4.59 -8.69
N ALA A 59 1.23 -4.25 -9.50
CA ALA A 59 1.33 -4.31 -10.96
C ALA A 59 2.21 -3.17 -11.53
N ALA A 60 2.16 -1.99 -10.90
CA ALA A 60 3.02 -0.86 -11.23
C ALA A 60 3.15 0.08 -10.03
N PHE A 61 4.25 0.83 -9.95
CA PHE A 61 4.40 1.90 -8.97
C PHE A 61 5.22 3.06 -9.52
N ALA A 62 4.98 4.26 -8.98
CA ALA A 62 5.80 5.44 -9.22
C ALA A 62 5.93 6.25 -7.92
N VAL A 63 7.16 6.54 -7.50
CA VAL A 63 7.44 7.36 -6.32
C VAL A 63 8.04 8.70 -6.75
N MET A 64 7.29 9.77 -6.52
CA MET A 64 7.69 11.14 -6.85
C MET A 64 8.02 11.91 -5.56
N SER A 65 8.47 13.16 -5.71
CA SER A 65 8.88 14.01 -4.58
C SER A 65 7.73 14.42 -3.64
N ASN A 66 6.49 14.42 -4.14
CA ASN A 66 5.31 14.93 -3.42
C ASN A 66 4.12 13.94 -3.36
N HIS A 67 4.18 12.84 -4.10
CA HIS A 67 3.17 11.79 -4.08
C HIS A 67 3.75 10.48 -4.62
N TYR A 68 3.04 9.39 -4.37
CA TYR A 68 3.27 8.12 -5.03
C TYR A 68 1.99 7.58 -5.63
N ARG A 69 2.13 6.74 -6.64
CA ARG A 69 1.06 6.06 -7.36
C ARG A 69 1.34 4.57 -7.34
N LEU A 70 0.32 3.77 -7.04
CA LEU A 70 0.37 2.31 -7.06
C LEU A 70 -0.76 1.78 -7.93
N VAL A 71 -0.46 0.84 -8.80
CA VAL A 71 -1.46 -0.03 -9.42
C VAL A 71 -1.38 -1.35 -8.68
N LEU A 72 -2.43 -1.65 -7.92
CA LEU A 72 -2.53 -2.83 -7.06
C LEU A 72 -3.51 -3.82 -7.69
N ARG A 73 -3.24 -5.12 -7.54
CA ARG A 73 -4.18 -6.18 -7.87
C ARG A 73 -4.54 -6.95 -6.61
N ILE A 74 -5.82 -7.10 -6.34
CA ILE A 74 -6.30 -7.97 -5.26
C ILE A 74 -6.24 -9.41 -5.77
N ASN A 75 -5.42 -10.24 -5.13
CA ASN A 75 -5.23 -11.64 -5.51
C ASN A 75 -6.13 -12.54 -4.65
N THR A 76 -7.41 -12.60 -5.01
CA THR A 76 -8.42 -13.39 -4.27
C THR A 76 -8.05 -14.86 -4.21
N GLY A 77 -7.56 -15.46 -5.30
CA GLY A 77 -7.16 -16.87 -5.31
C GLY A 77 -6.08 -17.19 -4.28
N ALA A 78 -5.07 -16.33 -4.13
CA ALA A 78 -4.04 -16.52 -3.10
C ALA A 78 -4.55 -16.19 -1.70
N ALA A 79 -5.46 -15.23 -1.55
CA ALA A 79 -6.07 -14.88 -0.27
C ALA A 79 -7.00 -15.99 0.25
N ASP A 80 -7.83 -16.56 -0.62
CA ASP A 80 -8.79 -17.62 -0.31
C ASP A 80 -8.09 -18.95 0.03
N ALA A 81 -6.84 -19.13 -0.41
CA ALA A 81 -6.01 -20.27 -0.08
C ALA A 81 -5.35 -20.18 1.31
N LEU A 82 -5.42 -19.04 1.99
CA LEU A 82 -4.81 -18.88 3.31
C LEU A 82 -5.64 -19.52 4.41
N SER A 83 -4.96 -20.24 5.29
CA SER A 83 -5.56 -20.67 6.57
C SER A 83 -5.67 -19.50 7.57
N PRO A 84 -6.56 -19.59 8.58
CA PRO A 84 -6.66 -18.58 9.63
C PRO A 84 -5.33 -18.31 10.37
N ASP A 85 -4.54 -19.36 10.63
CA ASP A 85 -3.24 -19.25 11.30
C ASP A 85 -2.21 -18.51 10.44
N GLU A 86 -2.27 -18.73 9.13
CA GLU A 86 -1.45 -18.05 8.14
C GLU A 86 -1.79 -16.57 7.99
N VAL A 87 -3.08 -16.23 8.06
CA VAL A 87 -3.55 -14.84 8.12
C VAL A 87 -3.01 -14.17 9.38
N LEU A 88 -3.19 -14.82 10.55
CA LEU A 88 -2.71 -14.31 11.83
C LEU A 88 -1.19 -14.09 11.84
N SER A 89 -0.43 -15.06 11.34
CA SER A 89 1.04 -15.01 11.28
C SER A 89 1.52 -13.84 10.40
N ARG A 90 0.90 -13.64 9.24
CA ARG A 90 1.21 -12.50 8.36
C ARG A 90 0.91 -11.18 9.05
N TRP A 91 -0.22 -11.09 9.78
CA TRP A 91 -0.60 -9.89 10.51
C TRP A 91 0.34 -9.58 11.68
N GLN A 92 0.84 -10.59 12.39
CA GLN A 92 1.84 -10.40 13.45
C GLN A 92 3.17 -9.83 12.91
N CYS A 93 3.56 -10.21 11.69
CA CYS A 93 4.75 -9.66 11.01
C CYS A 93 4.62 -8.16 10.66
N SER A 94 3.40 -7.60 10.72
CA SER A 94 3.12 -6.23 10.33
C SER A 94 3.56 -5.17 11.34
N ALA A 95 4.06 -5.56 12.53
CA ALA A 95 4.50 -4.73 13.66
C ALA A 95 4.57 -3.23 13.31
N LEU A 96 3.53 -2.48 13.74
CA LEU A 96 3.17 -1.10 13.37
C LEU A 96 2.35 -0.94 12.08
N ALA A 97 1.21 -1.63 11.98
CA ALA A 97 0.16 -1.29 11.03
C ALA A 97 -1.07 -0.69 11.74
N ALA A 98 -0.87 0.43 12.46
CA ALA A 98 -1.96 1.38 12.68
C ALA A 98 -2.21 2.16 11.37
N MET A 99 -2.53 1.45 10.30
CA MET A 99 -2.99 2.02 9.04
C MET A 99 -3.79 0.96 8.28
N VAL A 100 -4.97 0.67 8.84
CA VAL A 100 -6.23 0.41 8.13
C VAL A 100 -6.11 -0.43 6.85
N ILE A 101 -6.12 -1.74 7.03
CA ILE A 101 -6.83 -2.65 6.13
C ILE A 101 -7.58 -3.64 7.05
N TYR A 102 -8.62 -3.14 7.72
CA TYR A 102 -9.75 -4.00 8.04
C TYR A 102 -10.75 -3.80 6.91
N VAL A 103 -11.04 -4.90 6.22
CA VAL A 103 -12.07 -5.02 5.18
C VAL A 103 -13.42 -4.60 5.75
#